data_AF-A0A9N7LR65-F1
#
_entry.id   AF-A0A9N7LR65-F1
#
_cell.length_a   1.000
_cell.length_b   1.000
_cell.length_c   1.000
_cell.angle_alpha   90.00
_cell.angle_beta   90.00
_cell.angle_gamma   90.00
#
_symmetry.space_group_name_H-M   'P 1'
#
loop_
_entity.id
_entity.type
_entity.pdbx_description
1 polymer ?
#
loop_
_entity_poly.entity_id
_entity_poly.type
_entity_poly.pdbx_seq_one_letter_code
_entity_poly.pdbx_strand_id
1 'polypeptide(L)' 'MSAPTMDEAALLADPLAYTDETRLHAALTRLRAQAPVALADVPNYRRFWAITRHADVMDIERDNTLFTN' A
#
# COMPACT_ATOMS: atom_id res chain seq x y z
N MET A 1 11.89 -9.10 16.17
CA MET A 1 10.53 -8.52 16.10
C MET A 1 10.25 -8.26 14.63
N SER A 2 9.47 -9.14 13.99
CA SER A 2 9.17 -8.96 12.56
C SER A 2 8.18 -7.82 12.44
N ALA A 3 8.52 -6.77 11.68
CA ALA A 3 7.68 -5.60 11.52
C ALA A 3 6.39 -6.02 10.79
N PRO A 4 5.19 -5.92 11.41
CA PRO A 4 3.91 -6.33 10.81
C PRO A 4 3.52 -5.49 9.56
N THR A 5 4.32 -4.49 9.23
CA THR A 5 4.11 -3.51 8.18
C THR A 5 4.40 -4.00 6.76
N MET A 6 5.38 -4.89 6.60
CA MET A 6 5.86 -5.29 5.27
C MET A 6 4.92 -6.30 4.60
N ASP A 7 4.22 -7.10 5.41
CA ASP A 7 3.29 -8.15 4.96
C ASP A 7 1.93 -7.55 4.54
N GLU A 8 1.44 -6.52 5.23
CA GLU A 8 0.16 -5.88 4.89
C GLU A 8 0.22 -5.10 3.57
N ALA A 9 1.37 -4.52 3.21
CA ALA A 9 1.54 -3.85 1.92
C ALA A 9 1.65 -4.86 0.76
N ALA A 10 2.20 -6.06 1.02
CA ALA A 10 2.30 -7.13 0.04
C ALA A 10 0.92 -7.65 -0.42
N LEU A 11 -0.09 -7.53 0.45
CA LEU A 11 -1.49 -7.83 0.12
C LEU A 11 -1.99 -7.12 -1.14
N LEU A 12 -1.51 -5.90 -1.42
CA LEU A 12 -1.88 -5.14 -2.62
C LEU A 12 -1.37 -5.78 -3.93
N ALA A 13 -0.40 -6.68 -3.84
CA ALA A 13 0.10 -7.46 -4.96
C ALA A 13 -0.53 -8.86 -5.06
N ASP A 14 -1.41 -9.25 -4.14
CA ASP A 14 -2.14 -10.52 -4.15
C ASP A 14 -3.52 -10.35 -4.82
N PRO A 15 -3.75 -10.87 -6.04
CA PRO A 15 -5.03 -10.76 -6.72
C PRO A 15 -6.18 -11.40 -5.93
N LEU A 16 -5.91 -12.44 -5.15
CA LEU A 16 -6.94 -13.13 -4.37
C LEU A 16 -7.39 -12.29 -3.17
N ALA A 17 -6.56 -11.36 -2.68
CA ALA A 17 -6.96 -10.44 -1.63
C ALA A 17 -8.16 -9.56 -2.04
N TYR A 18 -8.29 -9.25 -3.32
CA TYR A 18 -9.41 -8.47 -3.85
C TYR A 18 -10.73 -9.25 -3.91
N THR A 19 -10.70 -10.57 -3.70
CA THR A 19 -11.91 -11.39 -3.56
C THR A 19 -12.48 -11.41 -2.15
N ASP A 20 -11.70 -10.97 -1.15
CA ASP A 20 -12.10 -10.84 0.24
C ASP A 20 -11.99 -9.37 0.68
N GLU A 21 -13.03 -8.60 0.35
CA GLU A 21 -13.10 -7.17 0.65
C GLU A 21 -12.94 -6.88 2.14
N THR A 22 -13.47 -7.74 3.01
CA THR A 22 -13.41 -7.53 4.46
C THR A 22 -11.97 -7.59 4.95
N ARG A 23 -11.21 -8.61 4.53
CA ARG A 23 -9.78 -8.74 4.85
C ARG A 23 -8.98 -7.59 4.28
N LEU A 24 -9.25 -7.21 3.02
CA LEU A 24 -8.57 -6.10 2.35
C LEU A 24 -8.78 -4.77 3.07
N HIS A 25 -10.02 -4.42 3.41
CA HIS A 25 -10.32 -3.18 4.11
C HIS A 25 -9.77 -3.13 5.55
N ALA A 26 -9.71 -4.28 6.23
CA ALA A 26 -9.09 -4.37 7.55
C ALA A 26 -7.58 -4.07 7.49
N ALA A 27 -6.87 -4.67 6.53
CA ALA A 27 -5.44 -4.40 6.32
C ALA A 27 -5.19 -2.93 5.92
N LEU A 28 -5.96 -2.39 4.98
CA LEU A 28 -5.86 -0.98 4.59
C LEU A 28 -6.13 -0.01 5.76
N THR A 29 -7.02 -0.39 6.68
CA THR A 29 -7.28 0.41 7.89
C THR A 29 -6.08 0.45 8.82
N ARG A 30 -5.39 -0.70 9.00
CA ARG A 30 -4.17 -0.77 9.81
C ARG A 30 -3.01 -0.02 9.17
N LEU A 31 -2.79 -0.19 7.87
CA LEU A 31 -1.79 0.56 7.12
C LEU A 31 -1.98 2.08 7.29
N ARG A 32 -3.20 2.60 7.07
CA ARG A 32 -3.48 4.04 7.26
C ARG A 32 -3.13 4.56 8.67
N ALA A 33 -3.36 3.73 9.69
CA ALA A 33 -3.14 4.09 11.09
C ALA A 33 -1.66 4.00 11.50
N GLN A 34 -0.96 2.95 11.06
CA GLN A 34 0.35 2.58 11.61
C GLN A 34 1.51 2.85 10.65
N ALA A 35 1.27 2.76 9.34
CA ALA A 35 2.29 2.91 8.30
C ALA A 35 1.65 3.33 6.96
N PRO A 36 1.23 4.59 6.85
CA PRO A 36 0.47 5.06 5.71
C PRO A 36 1.26 5.04 4.39
N VAL A 37 2.58 5.03 4.51
CA VAL A 37 3.56 4.85 3.42
C VAL A 37 4.38 3.61 3.77
N ALA A 38 4.22 2.53 3.01
CA ALA A 38 4.90 1.26 3.25
C ALA A 38 5.57 0.75 1.97
N LEU A 39 6.76 0.15 2.09
CA LEU A 39 7.43 -0.49 0.95
C LEU A 39 6.90 -1.92 0.82
N ALA A 40 6.28 -2.22 -0.32
CA ALA A 40 5.91 -3.57 -0.72
C ALA A 40 7.06 -4.20 -1.51
N ASP A 41 7.66 -5.25 -0.96
CA ASP A 41 8.66 -6.07 -1.61
C ASP A 41 8.11 -7.48 -1.77
N VAL A 42 7.55 -7.76 -2.95
CA VAL A 42 6.80 -9.00 -3.24
C VAL A 42 7.47 -9.73 -4.39
N PRO A 43 7.64 -11.07 -4.30
CA PRO A 43 8.17 -11.85 -5.40
C PRO A 43 7.37 -11.61 -6.70
N ASN A 44 8.08 -11.54 -7.82
CA ASN A 44 7.51 -11.35 -9.17
C ASN A 44 6.90 -9.96 -9.45
N TYR A 45 6.99 -9.02 -8.51
CA TYR A 45 6.63 -7.61 -8.73
C TYR A 45 7.86 -6.72 -8.55
N ARG A 46 7.90 -5.59 -9.27
CA ARG A 46 8.86 -4.54 -8.96
C ARG A 46 8.46 -3.95 -7.61
N ARG A 47 9.42 -3.81 -6.68
CA ARG A 47 9.20 -3.13 -5.40
C ARG A 47 8.46 -1.80 -5.60
N PHE A 48 7.45 -1.54 -4.78
CA PHE A 48 6.64 -0.33 -4.89
C PHE A 48 6.24 0.22 -3.53
N TRP A 49 5.89 1.50 -3.48
CA TRP A 49 5.38 2.15 -2.28
C TRP A 49 3.86 2.06 -2.25
N ALA A 50 3.31 1.48 -1.19
CA ALA A 50 1.89 1.51 -0.87
C ALA A 50 1.57 2.83 -0.17
N ILE A 51 0.82 3.69 -0.87
CA ILE A 51 0.32 4.97 -0.33
C ILE A 51 -1.16 4.79 0.00
N THR A 52 -1.51 4.88 1.28
CA THR A 52 -2.85 4.45 1.75
C THR A 52 -3.72 5.57 2.28
N ARG A 53 -3.19 6.79 2.47
CA ARG A 53 -3.99 7.95 2.86
C ARG A 53 -4.39 8.76 1.64
N HIS A 54 -5.65 9.19 1.65
CA HIS A 54 -6.21 10.04 0.61
C HIS A 54 -5.41 11.33 0.41
N ALA A 55 -5.00 12.01 1.49
CA ALA A 55 -4.20 13.24 1.38
C ALA A 55 -2.89 13.00 0.60
N ASP A 56 -2.14 11.96 0.97
CA ASP A 56 -0.87 11.62 0.33
C ASP A 56 -1.06 11.25 -1.15
N VAL A 57 -2.13 10.51 -1.50
CA VAL A 57 -2.48 10.21 -2.90
C VAL A 57 -2.75 11.50 -3.68
N MET A 58 -3.58 12.38 -3.12
CA MET A 58 -3.93 13.65 -3.78
C MET A 58 -2.74 14.59 -3.93
N ASP A 59 -1.76 14.54 -3.02
CA ASP A 59 -0.54 15.34 -3.11
C ASP A 59 0.39 14.81 -4.21
N ILE A 60 0.55 13.49 -4.29
CA ILE A 60 1.34 12.83 -5.35
C ILE A 60 0.74 13.08 -6.74
N GLU A 61 -0.57 12.89 -6.89
CA GLU A 61 -1.24 13.07 -8.19
C GLU A 61 -1.17 14.51 -8.71
N ARG A 62 -1.04 15.51 -7.83
CA ARG A 62 -0.93 16.92 -8.21
C ARG A 62 0.48 17.34 -8.61
N ASP A 63 1.51 16.73 -8.05
CA ASP A 63 2.90 17.05 -8.37
C ASP A 63 3.43 16.15 -9.51
N ASN A 64 2.93 16.40 -10.71
CA ASN A 64 3.35 15.67 -11.91
C ASN A 64 4.78 15.99 -12.38
N THR A 65 5.42 16.98 -11.76
CA THR A 65 6.82 17.33 -12.03
C THR A 65 7.77 16.42 -11.26
N LEU A 66 7.38 16.03 -10.05
CA LEU A 66 8.12 15.11 -9.19
C LEU A 66 7.71 13.65 -9.43
N PHE A 67 6.41 13.39 -9.65
CA PHE A 67 5.85 12.05 -9.83
C PHE A 67 5.31 11.88 -11.25
N THR A 68 6.02 11.12 -12.07
CA THR A 68 5.66 10.85 -13.48
C THR A 68 4.71 9.66 -13.61
N ASN A 69 3.77 9.75 -14.56
CA ASN A 69 2.89 8.64 -14.98
C ASN A 69 3.60 7.63 -15.89
#